data_AF-A0A1M5DWT4-F1
#
_entry.id   AF-A0A1M5DWT4-F1
#
_cell.length_a   1.000
_cell.length_b   1.000
_cell.length_c   1.000
_cell.angle_alpha   90.00
_cell.angle_beta   90.00
_cell.angle_gamma   90.00
#
_symmetry.space_group_name_H-M   'P 1'
#
loop_
_entity.id
_entity.type
_entity.pdbx_description
1 polymer ?
#
loop_
_entity_poly.entity_id
_entity_poly.type
_entity_poly.pdbx_seq_one_letter_code
_entity_poly.pdbx_strand_id
1 'polypeptide(L)'
;MTSQPSRFMNPKNEYLFKWDETGLITDIIEHKNKKLYQVKIFKIRGNYRVDLLEDNYDVSLENTSNDTFRKVVDTSKPVEEQVLEWASYILRRKIGVCEICKQKKIVQRLSKHDREKEEFEGLKIACKKCRSEVYDKIFEKFRLEREEEDRKFIAELDKNPPKIVGGFKKKMQAYKILQDLGNADRTDLGEGLVYVKGVLKASDNTYYPAFFTLATPGGEHWDTDFIASNLDINIPQHIVLKYLGKGVDNIFPYEYETLAHIEDDFHQKSWFGTISQRSVRHHLINQIILARPKEWDDIEDTVRVEVRSYFSIQHILSATFFLEQLREFEKSLSKDSSDQEFLNHRAFIVSIIMSCASFLEATINEVFMDAAENVDGVLNDLPKTTRNIFGRMWKKGIPRTASYTIIDKYQIALTLANKKEFDLGQLLSQDVILLIKLRNALVHFEPESVITKDIGETAKIKRQKLEQQLTGKFEINMFTGKDNPYFPDKCLSIGCANWAIDATLDFTDEFFMKLGIFPTYQGVKYLIDQVR
;
A
#
# COMPACT_ATOMS: atom_id res chain seq x y z
N MET A 1 25.20 -6.80 -64.01
CA MET A 1 23.82 -7.28 -63.83
C MET A 1 23.64 -7.73 -62.40
N THR A 2 22.84 -6.95 -61.65
CA THR A 2 21.85 -7.38 -60.63
C THR A 2 22.33 -8.19 -59.43
N SER A 3 21.99 -7.89 -58.18
CA SER A 3 21.20 -6.85 -57.52
C SER A 3 21.27 -7.16 -56.01
N GLN A 4 21.28 -6.15 -55.15
CA GLN A 4 21.02 -6.34 -53.71
C GLN A 4 19.62 -6.97 -53.48
N PRO A 5 19.33 -7.47 -52.26
CA PRO A 5 18.64 -6.60 -51.32
C PRO A 5 19.08 -6.71 -49.84
N SER A 6 18.65 -5.67 -49.14
CA SER A 6 18.67 -5.35 -47.72
C SER A 6 17.99 -6.38 -46.80
N ARG A 7 18.37 -6.39 -45.50
CA ARG A 7 17.53 -5.88 -44.39
C ARG A 7 18.19 -6.08 -43.03
N PHE A 8 18.19 -5.00 -42.26
CA PHE A 8 18.33 -4.99 -40.80
C PHE A 8 17.30 -5.94 -40.17
N MET A 9 17.76 -6.87 -39.34
CA MET A 9 16.97 -7.50 -38.29
C MET A 9 17.55 -7.05 -36.95
N ASN A 10 16.73 -6.36 -36.17
CA ASN A 10 16.98 -6.03 -34.77
C ASN A 10 16.48 -7.20 -33.90
N PRO A 11 17.30 -7.86 -33.07
CA PRO A 11 16.84 -8.94 -32.21
C PRO A 11 16.49 -8.45 -30.80
N LYS A 12 15.33 -8.93 -30.31
CA LYS A 12 15.03 -9.26 -28.90
C LYS A 12 14.82 -8.11 -27.89
N ASN A 13 13.54 -7.77 -27.70
CA ASN A 13 12.96 -7.48 -26.39
C ASN A 13 11.83 -8.50 -26.14
N GLU A 14 12.20 -9.72 -25.77
CA GLU A 14 11.30 -10.69 -25.14
C GLU A 14 11.71 -10.77 -23.66
N TYR A 15 11.03 -10.01 -22.80
CA TYR A 15 11.15 -10.19 -21.34
C TYR A 15 9.92 -10.94 -20.85
N LEU A 16 10.19 -12.19 -20.44
CA LEU A 16 9.24 -13.24 -20.09
C LEU A 16 8.62 -13.05 -18.71
N PHE A 17 7.28 -12.94 -18.65
CA PHE A 17 6.53 -13.68 -17.64
C PHE A 17 6.67 -15.17 -18.01
N LYS A 18 7.34 -15.98 -17.21
CA LYS A 18 7.35 -17.44 -17.42
C LYS A 18 5.99 -18.00 -17.02
N TRP A 19 5.11 -18.09 -18.01
CA TRP A 19 3.93 -18.94 -17.96
C TRP A 19 4.39 -20.41 -17.94
N ASP A 20 3.70 -21.25 -17.20
CA ASP A 20 3.78 -22.70 -17.37
C ASP A 20 3.43 -23.02 -18.84
N GLU A 21 4.44 -23.33 -19.65
CA GLU A 21 4.35 -23.57 -21.09
C GLU A 21 3.79 -24.97 -21.44
N THR A 22 3.11 -25.68 -20.54
CA THR A 22 2.46 -26.96 -20.90
C THR A 22 1.14 -26.79 -21.68
N GLY A 23 0.96 -25.66 -22.37
CA GLY A 23 -0.14 -25.39 -23.30
C GLY A 23 -0.05 -26.26 -24.57
N LEU A 24 -0.53 -27.50 -24.46
CA LEU A 24 -0.67 -28.43 -25.56
C LEU A 24 -1.94 -28.16 -26.38
N ILE A 25 -1.82 -28.44 -27.68
CA ILE A 25 -2.81 -28.36 -28.78
C ILE A 25 -2.68 -27.06 -29.58
N THR A 26 -1.93 -27.17 -30.68
CA THR A 26 -2.02 -26.29 -31.84
C THR A 26 -2.86 -26.97 -32.90
N ASP A 27 -4.02 -26.42 -33.23
CA ASP A 27 -4.79 -26.87 -34.39
C ASP A 27 -4.82 -25.77 -35.46
N ILE A 28 -4.99 -26.17 -36.72
CA ILE A 28 -5.07 -25.28 -37.87
C ILE A 28 -6.50 -25.31 -38.38
N ILE A 29 -7.22 -24.20 -38.22
CA ILE A 29 -8.55 -24.08 -38.79
C ILE A 29 -8.41 -23.63 -40.24
N GLU A 30 -8.79 -24.50 -41.18
CA GLU A 30 -8.86 -24.17 -42.61
C GLU A 30 -10.20 -23.53 -42.96
N HIS A 31 -10.18 -22.41 -43.67
CA HIS A 31 -11.38 -21.77 -44.21
C HIS A 31 -11.23 -21.55 -45.72
N LYS A 32 -12.06 -22.23 -46.53
CA LYS A 32 -12.12 -22.12 -47.99
C LYS A 32 -10.77 -22.35 -48.71
N ASN A 33 -10.08 -23.45 -48.39
CA ASN A 33 -8.82 -23.88 -49.02
C ASN A 33 -7.65 -22.88 -48.87
N LYS A 34 -7.69 -22.01 -47.86
CA LYS A 34 -6.54 -21.21 -47.43
C LYS A 34 -6.21 -21.52 -45.97
N LYS A 35 -4.98 -21.97 -45.75
CA LYS A 35 -4.23 -22.00 -44.49
C LYS A 35 -3.90 -20.54 -44.09
N LEU A 36 -3.87 -20.06 -42.84
CA LEU A 36 -3.87 -20.67 -41.51
C LEU A 36 -4.44 -19.67 -40.48
N TYR A 37 -5.37 -20.11 -39.62
CA TYR A 37 -5.42 -19.57 -38.26
C TYR A 37 -4.90 -20.64 -37.31
N GLN A 38 -3.84 -20.34 -36.58
CA GLN A 38 -3.34 -21.23 -35.55
C GLN A 38 -4.11 -20.94 -34.26
N VAL A 39 -4.70 -21.97 -33.67
CA VAL A 39 -5.34 -21.86 -32.36
C VAL A 39 -4.34 -22.36 -31.32
N LYS A 40 -4.00 -21.53 -30.33
CA LYS A 40 -3.26 -21.97 -29.14
C LYS A 40 -4.21 -21.96 -27.95
N ILE A 41 -4.19 -23.04 -27.18
CA ILE A 41 -5.07 -23.21 -26.02
C ILE A 41 -4.20 -23.31 -24.77
N PHE A 42 -4.49 -22.50 -23.77
CA PHE A 42 -3.78 -22.48 -22.49
C PHE A 42 -4.76 -22.74 -21.35
N LYS A 43 -4.49 -23.75 -20.52
CA LYS A 43 -5.30 -24.02 -19.33
C LYS A 43 -4.84 -23.11 -18.19
N ILE A 44 -5.74 -22.26 -17.68
CA ILE A 44 -5.46 -21.30 -16.61
C ILE A 44 -6.52 -21.46 -15.52
N ARG A 45 -6.13 -21.97 -14.35
CA ARG A 45 -6.98 -22.06 -13.14
C ARG A 45 -8.37 -22.65 -13.39
N GLY A 46 -8.45 -23.75 -14.16
CA GLY A 46 -9.71 -24.44 -14.48
C GLY A 46 -10.50 -23.86 -15.66
N ASN A 47 -10.02 -22.79 -16.30
CA ASN A 47 -10.55 -22.27 -17.58
C ASN A 47 -9.52 -22.46 -18.70
N TYR A 48 -9.95 -22.25 -19.95
CA TYR A 48 -9.06 -22.23 -21.10
C TYR A 48 -9.02 -20.83 -21.71
N ARG A 49 -7.82 -20.32 -21.94
CA ARG A 49 -7.53 -19.17 -22.80
C ARG A 49 -7.30 -19.68 -24.21
N VAL A 50 -7.91 -19.02 -25.18
CA VAL A 50 -7.85 -19.38 -26.59
C VAL A 50 -7.28 -18.20 -27.37
N ASP A 51 -6.12 -18.43 -27.97
CA ASP A 51 -5.41 -17.45 -28.77
C ASP A 51 -5.55 -17.83 -30.24
N LEU A 52 -6.20 -16.97 -31.01
CA LEU A 52 -6.29 -17.09 -32.46
C LEU A 52 -5.14 -16.30 -33.08
N LEU A 53 -4.29 -16.97 -33.86
CA LEU A 53 -3.13 -16.39 -34.52
C LEU A 53 -3.34 -16.35 -36.04
N GLU A 54 -3.09 -15.20 -36.65
CA GLU A 54 -3.01 -15.03 -38.12
C GLU A 54 -1.61 -14.52 -38.46
N ASP A 55 -0.85 -15.22 -39.30
CA ASP A 55 0.54 -14.86 -39.63
C ASP A 55 1.44 -14.65 -38.38
N ASN A 56 1.23 -15.43 -37.32
CA ASN A 56 1.85 -15.31 -35.99
C ASN A 56 1.45 -14.06 -35.16
N TYR A 57 0.42 -13.30 -35.57
CA TYR A 57 -0.13 -12.21 -34.77
C TYR A 57 -1.37 -12.67 -34.00
N ASP A 58 -1.42 -12.40 -32.69
CA ASP A 58 -2.58 -12.71 -31.84
C ASP A 58 -3.80 -11.87 -32.23
N VAL A 59 -4.69 -12.37 -33.07
CA VAL A 59 -5.83 -11.59 -33.60
C VAL A 59 -7.05 -11.60 -32.68
N SER A 60 -7.15 -12.56 -31.74
CA SER A 60 -8.19 -12.60 -30.71
C SER A 60 -7.69 -13.35 -29.47
N LEU A 61 -7.94 -12.78 -28.28
CA LEU A 61 -7.73 -13.40 -26.98
C LEU A 61 -9.09 -13.59 -26.34
N GLU A 62 -9.47 -14.83 -26.04
CA GLU A 62 -10.78 -15.15 -25.48
C GLU A 62 -10.65 -16.20 -24.37
N ASN A 63 -11.62 -16.29 -23.47
CA ASN A 63 -11.64 -17.28 -22.39
C ASN A 63 -12.94 -18.08 -22.34
N THR A 64 -12.87 -19.34 -21.89
CA THR A 64 -14.05 -20.22 -21.79
C THR A 64 -15.05 -19.80 -20.70
N SER A 65 -14.69 -18.83 -19.85
CA SER A 65 -15.62 -18.20 -18.91
C SER A 65 -16.58 -17.21 -19.59
N ASN A 66 -16.37 -16.89 -20.87
CA ASN A 66 -17.24 -16.02 -21.66
C ASN A 66 -18.60 -16.69 -21.92
N ASP A 67 -19.69 -15.94 -21.74
CA ASP A 67 -21.06 -16.41 -22.00
C ASP A 67 -21.27 -16.97 -23.42
N THR A 68 -20.51 -16.47 -24.39
CA THR A 68 -20.59 -16.97 -25.77
C THR A 68 -20.07 -18.39 -25.91
N PHE A 69 -19.09 -18.81 -25.09
CA PHE A 69 -18.60 -20.19 -25.07
C PHE A 69 -19.75 -21.12 -24.66
N ARG A 70 -20.35 -20.86 -23.50
CA ARG A 70 -21.46 -21.67 -22.94
C ARG A 70 -22.69 -21.76 -23.86
N LYS A 71 -22.94 -20.75 -24.69
CA LYS A 71 -24.10 -20.70 -25.60
C LYS A 71 -23.90 -21.46 -26.92
N VAL A 72 -22.65 -21.71 -27.30
CA VAL A 72 -22.31 -22.18 -28.66
C VAL A 72 -21.82 -23.62 -28.67
N VAL A 73 -21.18 -24.07 -27.59
CA VAL A 73 -20.54 -25.39 -27.54
C VAL A 73 -21.50 -26.46 -27.07
N ASP A 74 -21.34 -27.67 -27.61
CA ASP A 74 -22.03 -28.86 -27.11
C ASP A 74 -21.32 -29.37 -25.84
N THR A 75 -21.95 -29.18 -24.67
CA THR A 75 -21.38 -29.56 -23.38
C THR A 75 -21.20 -31.07 -23.20
N SER A 76 -21.75 -31.90 -24.10
CA SER A 76 -21.53 -33.35 -24.09
C SER A 76 -20.19 -33.79 -24.67
N LYS A 77 -19.48 -32.89 -25.39
CA LYS A 77 -18.17 -33.17 -26.01
C LYS A 77 -17.00 -32.93 -25.04
N PRO A 78 -15.81 -33.49 -25.30
CA PRO A 78 -14.58 -33.10 -24.60
C PRO A 78 -14.34 -31.59 -24.68
N VAL A 79 -13.77 -30.98 -23.63
CA VAL A 79 -13.61 -29.52 -23.55
C VAL A 79 -12.72 -28.99 -24.67
N GLU A 80 -11.76 -29.78 -25.14
CA GLU A 80 -10.88 -29.46 -26.25
C GLU A 80 -11.68 -29.28 -27.56
N GLU A 81 -12.63 -30.18 -27.83
CA GLU A 81 -13.53 -30.07 -28.99
C GLU A 81 -14.47 -28.86 -28.84
N GLN A 82 -15.01 -28.63 -27.64
CA GLN A 82 -15.82 -27.45 -27.35
C GLN A 82 -15.04 -26.15 -27.65
N VAL A 83 -13.77 -26.08 -27.24
CA VAL A 83 -12.89 -24.94 -27.52
C VAL A 83 -12.67 -24.74 -29.02
N LEU A 84 -12.45 -25.80 -29.79
CA LEU A 84 -12.27 -25.71 -31.24
C LEU A 84 -13.55 -25.30 -31.97
N GLU A 85 -14.71 -25.79 -31.54
CA GLU A 85 -16.02 -25.39 -32.08
C GLU A 85 -16.28 -23.91 -31.84
N TRP A 86 -16.00 -23.43 -30.63
CA TRP A 86 -16.16 -22.03 -30.29
C TRP A 86 -15.16 -21.12 -31.02
N ALA A 87 -13.89 -21.53 -31.13
CA ALA A 87 -12.88 -20.84 -31.93
C ALA A 87 -13.34 -20.70 -33.40
N SER A 88 -13.86 -21.78 -33.97
CA SER A 88 -14.44 -21.79 -35.32
C SER A 88 -15.68 -20.88 -35.45
N TYR A 89 -16.49 -20.80 -34.41
CA TYR A 89 -17.62 -19.86 -34.35
C TYR A 89 -17.16 -18.40 -34.32
N ILE A 90 -16.18 -18.07 -33.48
CA ILE A 90 -15.59 -16.72 -33.39
C ILE A 90 -15.03 -16.31 -34.75
N LEU A 91 -14.25 -17.19 -35.39
CA LEU A 91 -13.69 -16.96 -36.73
C LEU A 91 -14.78 -16.61 -37.74
N ARG A 92 -15.85 -17.42 -37.81
CA ARG A 92 -16.96 -17.18 -38.75
C ARG A 92 -17.64 -15.83 -38.55
N ARG A 93 -17.73 -15.33 -37.31
CA ARG A 93 -18.39 -14.03 -37.02
C ARG A 93 -17.46 -12.83 -37.21
N LYS A 94 -16.16 -12.99 -36.94
CA LYS A 94 -15.20 -11.88 -36.99
C LYS A 94 -14.45 -11.78 -38.33
N ILE A 95 -14.54 -12.77 -39.22
CA ILE A 95 -13.97 -12.67 -40.57
C ILE A 95 -14.74 -11.64 -41.41
N GLY A 96 -14.03 -10.65 -41.92
CA GLY A 96 -14.54 -9.62 -42.82
C GLY A 96 -13.45 -9.12 -43.77
N VAL A 97 -13.77 -8.13 -44.59
CA VAL A 97 -12.77 -7.47 -45.45
C VAL A 97 -12.22 -6.28 -44.68
N CYS A 98 -10.92 -6.30 -44.38
CA CYS A 98 -10.27 -5.17 -43.72
C CYS A 98 -10.32 -3.94 -44.63
N GLU A 99 -10.79 -2.80 -44.12
CA GLU A 99 -10.92 -1.60 -44.95
C GLU A 99 -9.56 -0.94 -45.26
N ILE A 100 -8.48 -1.32 -44.58
CA ILE A 100 -7.11 -0.83 -44.83
C ILE A 100 -6.44 -1.69 -45.92
N CYS A 101 -6.12 -2.95 -45.64
CA CYS A 101 -5.41 -3.81 -46.59
C CYS A 101 -6.29 -4.47 -47.66
N LYS A 102 -7.63 -4.33 -47.57
CA LYS A 102 -8.62 -4.96 -48.45
C LYS A 102 -8.57 -6.49 -48.51
N GLN A 103 -7.87 -7.13 -47.56
CA GLN A 103 -7.81 -8.59 -47.43
C GLN A 103 -8.92 -9.10 -46.53
N LYS A 104 -9.40 -10.32 -46.82
CA LYS A 104 -10.36 -11.02 -45.98
C LYS A 104 -9.63 -11.63 -44.77
N LYS A 105 -9.85 -11.05 -43.59
CA LYS A 105 -9.13 -11.35 -42.33
C LYS A 105 -10.07 -11.29 -41.14
N ILE A 106 -9.61 -11.67 -39.95
CA ILE A 106 -10.30 -11.29 -38.71
C ILE A 106 -10.23 -9.77 -38.58
N VAL A 107 -11.39 -9.13 -38.55
CA VAL A 107 -11.53 -7.69 -38.41
C VAL A 107 -12.25 -7.36 -37.11
N GLN A 108 -11.89 -6.22 -36.54
CA GLN A 108 -12.54 -5.65 -35.38
C GLN A 108 -13.16 -4.31 -35.78
N ARG A 109 -14.29 -3.97 -35.16
CA ARG A 109 -14.84 -2.62 -35.28
C ARG A 109 -13.90 -1.65 -34.60
N LEU A 110 -13.58 -0.57 -35.30
CA LEU A 110 -12.80 0.52 -34.72
C LEU A 110 -13.59 1.17 -33.58
N SER A 111 -12.91 1.34 -32.44
CA SER A 111 -13.45 1.97 -31.24
C SER A 111 -13.73 3.45 -31.46
N LYS A 112 -14.35 4.12 -30.47
CA LYS A 112 -14.49 5.58 -30.49
C LYS A 112 -13.11 6.25 -30.58
N HIS A 113 -12.15 5.81 -29.76
CA HIS A 113 -10.80 6.32 -29.73
C HIS A 113 -10.06 6.15 -31.06
N ASP A 114 -10.20 4.99 -31.72
CA ASP A 114 -9.62 4.79 -33.06
C ASP A 114 -10.17 5.84 -34.04
N ARG A 115 -11.49 6.04 -34.08
CA ARG A 115 -12.15 6.97 -35.01
C ARG A 115 -11.90 8.45 -34.73
N GLU A 116 -11.39 8.79 -33.55
CA GLU A 116 -10.95 10.14 -33.21
C GLU A 116 -9.56 10.47 -33.79
N LYS A 117 -8.83 9.47 -34.32
CA LYS A 117 -7.56 9.66 -35.02
C LYS A 117 -7.79 9.87 -36.52
N GLU A 118 -7.12 10.86 -37.10
CA GLU A 118 -7.22 11.20 -38.52
C GLU A 118 -6.88 10.01 -39.43
N GLU A 119 -5.94 9.15 -39.00
CA GLU A 119 -5.50 7.97 -39.76
C GLU A 119 -6.57 6.89 -39.90
N PHE A 120 -7.63 6.92 -39.08
CA PHE A 120 -8.76 6.01 -39.13
C PHE A 120 -10.05 6.67 -39.65
N GLU A 121 -9.99 7.91 -40.13
CA GLU A 121 -11.18 8.65 -40.58
C GLU A 121 -11.92 7.90 -41.70
N GLY A 122 -13.25 7.77 -41.54
CA GLY A 122 -14.11 7.05 -42.49
C GLY A 122 -14.04 5.52 -42.42
N LEU A 123 -13.11 4.95 -41.65
CA LEU A 123 -13.00 3.51 -41.45
C LEU A 123 -13.93 3.03 -40.31
N LYS A 124 -14.52 1.85 -40.50
CA LYS A 124 -15.39 1.16 -39.56
C LYS A 124 -14.76 -0.11 -39.02
N ILE A 125 -13.98 -0.82 -39.84
CA ILE A 125 -13.39 -2.11 -39.48
C ILE A 125 -11.96 -2.25 -40.00
N ALA A 126 -11.06 -2.77 -39.16
CA ALA A 126 -9.68 -3.07 -39.53
C ALA A 126 -9.24 -4.42 -38.95
N CYS A 127 -8.29 -5.10 -39.62
CA CYS A 127 -7.62 -6.24 -39.01
C CYS A 127 -6.58 -5.76 -37.99
N LYS A 128 -6.25 -6.61 -37.00
CA LYS A 128 -5.35 -6.22 -35.91
C LYS A 128 -3.99 -5.73 -36.41
N LYS A 129 -3.41 -6.39 -37.42
CA LYS A 129 -2.13 -6.02 -38.02
C LYS A 129 -2.15 -4.59 -38.58
N CYS A 130 -3.10 -4.27 -39.46
CA CYS A 130 -3.18 -2.91 -40.03
C CYS A 130 -3.49 -1.86 -38.96
N ARG A 131 -4.33 -2.18 -37.97
CA ARG A 131 -4.59 -1.29 -36.83
C ARG A 131 -3.29 -1.03 -36.04
N SER A 132 -2.51 -2.08 -35.76
CA SER A 132 -1.21 -1.97 -35.08
C SER A 132 -0.23 -1.13 -35.90
N GLU A 133 -0.09 -1.38 -37.21
CA GLU A 133 0.82 -0.62 -38.08
C GLU A 133 0.48 0.87 -38.15
N VAL A 134 -0.81 1.24 -38.04
CA VAL A 134 -1.23 2.65 -37.94
C VAL A 134 -0.80 3.23 -36.60
N TYR A 135 -1.05 2.53 -35.50
CA TYR A 135 -0.59 2.97 -34.18
C TYR A 135 0.94 3.06 -34.09
N ASP A 136 1.67 2.11 -34.66
CA ASP A 136 3.12 2.14 -34.72
C ASP A 136 3.60 3.42 -35.41
N LYS A 137 2.93 3.87 -36.48
CA LYS A 137 3.24 5.16 -37.13
C LYS A 137 2.87 6.38 -36.29
N ILE A 138 1.70 6.36 -35.65
CA ILE A 138 1.27 7.44 -34.73
C ILE A 138 2.29 7.60 -33.61
N PHE A 139 2.65 6.48 -32.98
CA PHE A 139 3.60 6.43 -31.88
C PHE A 139 5.05 6.60 -32.33
N GLU A 140 5.41 6.31 -33.59
CA GLU A 140 6.77 6.53 -34.10
C GLU A 140 7.18 7.99 -33.99
N LYS A 141 6.26 8.91 -34.29
CA LYS A 141 6.53 10.35 -34.14
C LYS A 141 6.81 10.70 -32.67
N PHE A 142 5.92 10.30 -31.77
CA PHE A 142 6.09 10.52 -30.32
C PHE A 142 7.35 9.84 -29.77
N ARG A 143 7.69 8.66 -30.29
CA ARG A 143 8.89 7.91 -29.94
C ARG A 143 10.14 8.67 -30.36
N LEU A 144 10.20 9.18 -31.58
CA LEU A 144 11.34 9.97 -32.06
C LEU A 144 11.50 11.30 -31.30
N GLU A 145 10.39 11.97 -30.98
CA GLU A 145 10.37 13.18 -30.16
C GLU A 145 10.90 12.89 -28.75
N ARG A 146 10.36 11.84 -28.09
CA ARG A 146 10.81 11.39 -26.77
C ARG A 146 12.27 10.92 -26.78
N GLU A 147 12.71 10.19 -27.81
CA GLU A 147 14.10 9.77 -27.95
C GLU A 147 15.05 10.97 -28.11
N GLU A 148 14.62 12.04 -28.78
CA GLU A 148 15.41 13.27 -28.89
C GLU A 148 15.46 14.04 -27.57
N GLU A 149 14.35 14.12 -26.84
CA GLU A 149 14.30 14.69 -25.49
C GLU A 149 15.18 13.89 -24.53
N ASP A 150 15.06 12.56 -24.52
CA ASP A 150 15.88 11.66 -23.73
C ASP A 150 17.36 11.81 -24.09
N ARG A 151 17.72 11.96 -25.39
CA ARG A 151 19.10 12.22 -25.81
C ARG A 151 19.63 13.54 -25.23
N LYS A 152 18.85 14.62 -25.32
CA LYS A 152 19.23 15.93 -24.75
C LYS A 152 19.39 15.84 -23.25
N PHE A 153 18.46 15.16 -22.59
CA PHE A 153 18.45 14.97 -21.15
C PHE A 153 19.64 14.12 -20.68
N ILE A 154 19.92 13.00 -21.35
CA ILE A 154 21.11 12.17 -21.08
C ILE A 154 22.39 12.97 -21.31
N ALA A 155 22.47 13.79 -22.36
CA ALA A 155 23.64 14.63 -22.61
C ALA A 155 23.85 15.70 -21.52
N GLU A 156 22.79 16.16 -20.86
CA GLU A 156 22.86 17.02 -19.68
C GLU A 156 23.33 16.24 -18.44
N LEU A 157 22.75 15.06 -18.19
CA LEU A 157 23.16 14.18 -17.10
C LEU A 157 24.61 13.70 -17.25
N ASP A 158 25.11 13.46 -18.46
CA ASP A 158 26.51 13.09 -18.68
C ASP A 158 27.50 14.21 -18.29
N LYS A 159 27.07 15.48 -18.33
CA LYS A 159 27.87 16.62 -17.86
C LYS A 159 27.89 16.71 -16.34
N ASN A 160 26.80 16.32 -15.67
CA ASN A 160 26.68 16.28 -14.21
C ASN A 160 25.98 14.98 -13.76
N PRO A 161 26.72 13.85 -13.69
CA PRO A 161 26.12 12.55 -13.42
C PRO A 161 25.28 12.53 -12.15
N PRO A 162 24.04 12.00 -12.20
CA PRO A 162 23.15 11.98 -11.05
C PRO A 162 23.69 11.05 -9.95
N LYS A 163 23.67 11.54 -8.71
CA LYS A 163 23.96 10.77 -7.50
C LYS A 163 22.67 10.19 -6.97
N ILE A 164 22.30 9.04 -7.52
CA ILE A 164 21.04 8.34 -7.20
C ILE A 164 21.01 7.99 -5.71
N VAL A 165 19.93 8.40 -5.05
CA VAL A 165 19.66 8.10 -3.65
C VAL A 165 19.05 6.70 -3.58
N GLY A 166 19.69 5.80 -2.83
CA GLY A 166 19.19 4.44 -2.68
C GLY A 166 20.30 3.42 -2.48
N GLY A 167 20.05 2.18 -2.91
CA GLY A 167 20.96 1.07 -2.65
C GLY A 167 21.03 0.71 -1.16
N PHE A 168 20.03 1.10 -0.39
CA PHE A 168 20.02 0.90 1.06
C PHE A 168 19.86 -0.58 1.40
N LYS A 169 20.50 -1.03 2.47
CA LYS A 169 20.31 -2.39 2.99
C LYS A 169 19.03 -2.55 3.78
N LYS A 170 18.45 -1.43 4.23
CA LYS A 170 17.25 -1.39 5.09
C LYS A 170 16.20 -0.50 4.47
N LYS A 171 14.98 -1.02 4.37
CA LYS A 171 13.80 -0.32 3.83
C LYS A 171 13.56 1.04 4.51
N MET A 172 13.68 1.10 5.84
CA MET A 172 13.48 2.34 6.62
C MET A 172 14.38 3.52 6.20
N GLN A 173 15.57 3.25 5.63
CA GLN A 173 16.44 4.33 5.16
C GLN A 173 15.85 5.00 3.92
N ALA A 174 15.29 4.23 2.98
CA ALA A 174 14.56 4.78 1.84
C ALA A 174 13.33 5.56 2.30
N TYR A 175 12.57 4.99 3.25
CA TYR A 175 11.35 5.61 3.75
C TYR A 175 11.61 6.96 4.42
N LYS A 176 12.66 7.07 5.23
CA LYS A 176 13.05 8.33 5.86
C LYS A 176 13.33 9.42 4.83
N ILE A 177 14.02 9.09 3.73
CA ILE A 177 14.25 10.04 2.64
C ILE A 177 12.90 10.55 2.11
N LEU A 178 11.93 9.67 1.85
CA LEU A 178 10.61 10.06 1.32
C LEU A 178 9.80 10.93 2.29
N GLN A 179 9.90 10.67 3.60
CA GLN A 179 9.25 11.48 4.64
C GLN A 179 9.85 12.88 4.74
N ASP A 180 11.17 13.00 4.53
CA ASP A 180 11.86 14.28 4.54
C ASP A 180 11.54 15.12 3.28
N LEU A 181 10.93 14.53 2.24
CA LEU A 181 10.46 15.26 1.06
C LEU A 181 9.12 15.94 1.34
N GLY A 182 9.10 17.27 1.26
CA GLY A 182 7.92 18.10 1.57
C GLY A 182 6.77 18.06 0.54
N ASN A 183 6.84 17.22 -0.50
CA ASN A 183 5.75 17.04 -1.46
C ASN A 183 4.70 16.04 -0.95
N ALA A 184 3.52 16.04 -1.57
CA ALA A 184 2.45 15.10 -1.21
C ALA A 184 2.81 13.64 -1.55
N ASP A 185 2.32 12.69 -0.77
CA ASP A 185 2.56 11.26 -1.00
C ASP A 185 1.80 10.71 -2.23
N ARG A 186 0.76 11.43 -2.66
CA ARG A 186 -0.03 11.17 -3.85
C ARG A 186 -0.41 12.49 -4.52
N THR A 187 -0.25 12.55 -5.85
CA THR A 187 -0.71 13.64 -6.71
C THR A 187 -1.52 13.03 -7.85
N ASP A 188 -2.70 13.56 -8.12
CA ASP A 188 -3.53 13.12 -9.25
C ASP A 188 -3.06 13.82 -10.53
N LEU A 189 -2.76 13.06 -11.58
CA LEU A 189 -2.28 13.60 -12.86
C LEU A 189 -3.43 13.77 -13.87
N GLY A 190 -4.64 13.31 -13.55
CA GLY A 190 -5.76 13.23 -14.48
C GLY A 190 -5.69 11.98 -15.37
N GLU A 191 -6.75 11.77 -16.17
CA GLU A 191 -6.88 10.61 -17.07
C GLU A 191 -6.77 9.24 -16.38
N GLY A 192 -7.01 9.19 -15.06
CA GLY A 192 -6.85 7.98 -14.27
C GLY A 192 -5.40 7.66 -13.92
N LEU A 193 -4.45 8.60 -14.02
CA LEU A 193 -3.06 8.41 -13.58
C LEU A 193 -2.81 9.11 -12.25
N VAL A 194 -2.02 8.46 -11.37
CA VAL A 194 -1.55 9.02 -10.11
C VAL A 194 -0.04 8.95 -10.00
N TYR A 195 0.55 9.99 -9.43
CA TYR A 195 1.97 10.09 -9.10
C TYR A 195 2.16 9.91 -7.60
N VAL A 196 2.90 8.88 -7.19
CA VAL A 196 2.92 8.44 -5.78
C VAL A 196 4.34 8.20 -5.28
N LYS A 197 4.59 8.56 -4.02
CA LYS A 197 5.84 8.21 -3.35
C LYS A 197 5.83 6.74 -2.98
N GLY A 198 6.98 6.09 -3.07
CA GLY A 198 7.13 4.73 -2.57
C GLY A 198 8.57 4.25 -2.47
N VAL A 199 8.73 3.06 -1.90
CA VAL A 199 10.01 2.36 -1.83
C VAL A 199 10.02 1.23 -2.84
N LEU A 200 11.05 1.22 -3.68
CA LEU A 200 11.38 0.13 -4.59
C LEU A 200 12.35 -0.83 -3.89
N LYS A 201 12.07 -2.14 -3.92
CA LYS A 201 13.00 -3.22 -3.56
C LYS A 201 13.53 -3.88 -4.83
N ALA A 202 14.81 -3.67 -5.08
CA ALA A 202 15.54 -4.28 -6.18
C ALA A 202 15.74 -5.80 -5.98
N SER A 203 16.02 -6.53 -7.06
CA SER A 203 16.29 -7.98 -7.03
C SER A 203 17.52 -8.35 -6.19
N ASP A 204 18.49 -7.43 -6.05
CA ASP A 204 19.64 -7.58 -5.16
C ASP A 204 19.33 -7.32 -3.67
N ASN A 205 18.04 -7.16 -3.31
CA ASN A 205 17.53 -6.85 -1.98
C ASN A 205 17.97 -5.48 -1.43
N THR A 206 18.35 -4.55 -2.30
CA THR A 206 18.54 -3.14 -1.91
C THR A 206 17.28 -2.31 -2.13
N TYR A 207 17.17 -1.21 -1.38
CA TYR A 207 15.99 -0.35 -1.36
C TYR A 207 16.29 1.04 -1.92
N TYR A 208 15.36 1.57 -2.71
CA TYR A 208 15.44 2.90 -3.32
C TYR A 208 14.16 3.69 -3.04
N PRO A 209 14.26 4.92 -2.53
CA PRO A 209 13.13 5.84 -2.55
C PRO A 209 12.87 6.28 -4.00
N ALA A 210 11.62 6.19 -4.44
CA ALA A 210 11.23 6.48 -5.80
C ALA A 210 9.83 7.08 -5.86
N PHE A 211 9.52 7.66 -7.01
CA PHE A 211 8.16 8.03 -7.39
C PHE A 211 7.65 7.06 -8.44
N PHE A 212 6.38 6.70 -8.36
CA PHE A 212 5.73 5.80 -9.31
C PHE A 212 4.59 6.52 -9.99
N THR A 213 4.48 6.32 -11.30
CA THR A 213 3.28 6.67 -12.06
C THR A 213 2.44 5.41 -12.20
N LEU A 214 1.23 5.41 -11.65
CA LEU A 214 0.33 4.25 -11.64
C LEU A 214 -0.99 4.63 -12.29
N ALA A 215 -1.62 3.69 -13.01
CA ALA A 215 -2.99 3.84 -13.48
C ALA A 215 -4.02 3.41 -12.44
N THR A 216 -5.16 4.08 -12.45
CA THR A 216 -6.29 3.90 -11.55
C THR A 216 -7.59 3.78 -12.36
N PRO A 217 -8.49 2.84 -11.99
CA PRO A 217 -8.30 1.80 -10.96
C PRO A 217 -7.32 0.72 -11.43
N GLY A 218 -6.71 -0.01 -10.50
CA GLY A 218 -5.89 -1.19 -10.80
C GLY A 218 -4.42 -1.11 -10.38
N GLY A 219 -3.86 0.10 -10.26
CA GLY A 219 -2.46 0.28 -9.88
C GLY A 219 -1.46 -0.27 -10.91
N GLU A 220 -1.84 -0.34 -12.19
CA GLU A 220 -0.91 -0.76 -13.25
C GLU A 220 0.28 0.20 -13.26
N HIS A 221 1.48 -0.35 -13.17
CA HIS A 221 2.72 0.42 -13.13
C HIS A 221 3.09 0.94 -14.52
N TRP A 222 3.22 2.26 -14.65
CA TRP A 222 3.58 2.91 -15.92
C TRP A 222 5.04 3.36 -15.97
N ASP A 223 5.51 4.03 -14.92
CA ASP A 223 6.89 4.55 -14.86
C ASP A 223 7.39 4.67 -13.42
N THR A 224 8.71 4.74 -13.27
CA THR A 224 9.37 4.99 -11.98
C THR A 224 10.42 6.08 -12.14
N ASP A 225 10.36 7.10 -11.30
CA ASP A 225 11.42 8.10 -11.22
C ASP A 225 12.26 7.91 -9.95
N PHE A 226 13.58 7.89 -10.12
CA PHE A 226 14.54 7.76 -9.05
C PHE A 226 15.00 9.13 -8.56
N ILE A 227 15.20 9.26 -7.25
CA ILE A 227 15.66 10.51 -6.64
C ILE A 227 17.17 10.65 -6.82
N ALA A 228 17.62 11.82 -7.25
CA ALA A 228 19.03 12.20 -7.30
C ALA A 228 19.32 13.30 -6.28
N SER A 229 20.40 13.14 -5.49
CA SER A 229 20.73 14.09 -4.41
C SER A 229 21.40 15.39 -4.87
N ASN A 230 21.87 15.44 -6.11
CA ASN A 230 22.60 16.57 -6.70
C ASN A 230 21.82 17.27 -7.82
N LEU A 231 20.54 16.95 -7.99
CA LEU A 231 19.67 17.51 -9.02
C LEU A 231 18.29 17.79 -8.42
N ASP A 232 17.64 18.85 -8.89
CA ASP A 232 16.26 19.21 -8.48
C ASP A 232 15.19 18.44 -9.28
N ILE A 233 15.60 17.38 -9.97
CA ILE A 233 14.75 16.59 -10.86
C ILE A 233 14.92 15.10 -10.56
N ASN A 234 13.85 14.34 -10.72
CA ASN A 234 13.88 12.89 -10.63
C ASN A 234 14.32 12.30 -11.97
N ILE A 235 14.94 11.11 -11.94
CA ILE A 235 15.52 10.45 -13.11
C ILE A 235 14.64 9.27 -13.52
N PRO A 236 14.06 9.26 -14.73
CA PRO A 236 13.24 8.16 -15.21
C PRO A 236 13.99 6.82 -15.23
N GLN A 237 13.26 5.74 -15.01
CA GLN A 237 13.78 4.38 -14.89
C GLN A 237 14.59 3.92 -16.11
N HIS A 238 14.15 4.24 -17.32
CA HIS A 238 14.87 3.83 -18.53
C HIS A 238 16.22 4.53 -18.69
N ILE A 239 16.43 5.65 -17.99
CA ILE A 239 17.66 6.45 -18.02
C ILE A 239 18.56 6.14 -16.82
N VAL A 240 17.98 5.96 -15.64
CA VAL A 240 18.71 5.79 -14.37
C VAL A 240 19.67 4.60 -14.39
N LEU A 241 19.35 3.55 -15.16
CA LEU A 241 20.12 2.31 -15.21
C LEU A 241 21.57 2.53 -15.64
N LYS A 242 21.83 3.54 -16.48
CA LYS A 242 23.18 3.96 -16.88
C LYS A 242 24.03 4.45 -15.70
N TYR A 243 23.39 5.04 -14.69
CA TYR A 243 24.05 5.74 -13.58
C TYR A 243 24.05 4.95 -12.26
N LEU A 244 23.24 3.90 -12.13
CA LEU A 244 23.19 3.07 -10.93
C LEU A 244 24.47 2.25 -10.68
N GLY A 245 25.33 2.10 -11.70
CA GLY A 245 26.53 1.25 -11.60
C GLY A 245 26.22 -0.23 -11.36
N LYS A 246 24.97 -0.65 -11.58
CA LYS A 246 24.45 -2.01 -11.40
C LYS A 246 23.89 -2.51 -12.73
N GLY A 247 24.07 -3.80 -13.01
CA GLY A 247 23.38 -4.45 -14.13
C GLY A 247 21.87 -4.41 -13.93
N VAL A 248 21.12 -4.38 -15.04
CA VAL A 248 19.64 -4.34 -15.04
C VAL A 248 19.07 -5.49 -14.21
N ASP A 249 19.68 -6.68 -14.27
CA ASP A 249 19.25 -7.88 -13.52
C ASP A 249 19.38 -7.76 -12.00
N ASN A 250 20.13 -6.76 -11.50
CA ASN A 250 20.25 -6.49 -10.06
C ASN A 250 19.17 -5.53 -9.55
N ILE A 251 18.45 -4.88 -10.46
CA ILE A 251 17.30 -4.04 -10.14
C ILE A 251 16.01 -4.79 -10.46
N PHE A 252 15.95 -5.44 -11.63
CA PHE A 252 14.75 -6.06 -12.18
C PHE A 252 14.70 -7.58 -12.01
N PRO A 253 13.49 -8.16 -11.86
CA PRO A 253 12.24 -7.47 -11.53
C PRO A 253 12.32 -6.90 -10.10
N TYR A 254 11.78 -5.70 -9.89
CA TYR A 254 11.65 -5.12 -8.55
C TYR A 254 10.23 -5.25 -8.00
N GLU A 255 10.11 -5.12 -6.69
CA GLU A 255 8.84 -4.93 -6.00
C GLU A 255 8.74 -3.48 -5.52
N TYR A 256 7.53 -2.94 -5.35
CA TYR A 256 7.35 -1.59 -4.80
C TYR A 256 6.28 -1.54 -3.71
N GLU A 257 6.37 -0.51 -2.88
CA GLU A 257 5.42 -0.18 -1.81
C GLU A 257 5.20 1.33 -1.79
N THR A 258 3.96 1.78 -2.02
CA THR A 258 3.63 3.21 -2.00
C THR A 258 3.33 3.69 -0.57
N LEU A 259 3.60 4.97 -0.29
CA LEU A 259 3.26 5.62 0.97
C LEU A 259 1.76 5.89 1.07
N ALA A 260 1.15 6.29 -0.05
CA ALA A 260 -0.29 6.48 -0.16
C ALA A 260 -1.00 5.17 -0.55
N HIS A 261 -2.21 4.98 -0.04
CA HIS A 261 -3.09 3.91 -0.50
C HIS A 261 -3.65 4.22 -1.89
N ILE A 262 -3.53 3.27 -2.81
CA ILE A 262 -4.04 3.35 -4.17
C ILE A 262 -5.23 2.41 -4.30
N GLU A 263 -6.39 2.99 -4.59
CA GLU A 263 -7.62 2.23 -4.72
C GLU A 263 -7.49 1.22 -5.86
N ASP A 264 -7.87 -0.02 -5.56
CA ASP A 264 -7.79 -1.15 -6.47
C ASP A 264 -6.40 -1.53 -6.99
N ASP A 265 -5.31 -1.06 -6.39
CA ASP A 265 -3.97 -1.51 -6.75
C ASP A 265 -3.76 -2.99 -6.35
N PHE A 266 -3.77 -3.87 -7.36
CA PHE A 266 -3.55 -5.30 -7.17
C PHE A 266 -2.07 -5.70 -7.21
N HIS A 267 -1.18 -4.77 -7.57
CA HIS A 267 0.26 -4.93 -7.60
C HIS A 267 0.93 -4.50 -6.30
N GLN A 268 0.30 -3.61 -5.53
CA GLN A 268 0.71 -3.26 -4.17
C GLN A 268 0.59 -4.49 -3.28
N LYS A 269 1.63 -5.32 -3.29
CA LYS A 269 1.86 -6.30 -2.23
C LYS A 269 2.06 -5.48 -0.98
N SER A 270 1.06 -5.39 -0.11
CA SER A 270 1.32 -4.94 1.25
C SER A 270 2.39 -5.87 1.83
N TRP A 271 3.60 -5.34 2.08
CA TRP A 271 4.65 -6.10 2.76
C TRP A 271 4.25 -6.44 4.21
N PHE A 272 3.09 -5.96 4.66
CA PHE A 272 2.47 -6.27 5.95
C PHE A 272 1.54 -7.50 5.92
N GLY A 273 1.63 -8.32 4.88
CA GLY A 273 0.87 -9.56 4.73
C GLY A 273 -0.18 -9.45 3.63
N THR A 274 -0.11 -10.37 2.66
CA THR A 274 -1.05 -10.51 1.56
C THR A 274 -2.48 -10.67 2.06
N ILE A 275 -3.36 -9.70 1.77
CA ILE A 275 -4.81 -9.86 1.94
C ILE A 275 -5.49 -9.35 0.67
N SER A 276 -6.21 -10.23 -0.03
CA SER A 276 -6.99 -9.87 -1.22
C SER A 276 -8.22 -9.03 -0.85
N GLN A 277 -8.68 -8.21 -1.79
CA GLN A 277 -9.77 -7.23 -1.65
C GLN A 277 -11.08 -7.74 -1.03
N ARG A 278 -11.39 -9.05 -1.13
CA ARG A 278 -12.62 -9.62 -0.54
C ARG A 278 -12.56 -9.83 0.98
N SER A 279 -11.37 -9.80 1.59
CA SER A 279 -11.15 -10.08 3.02
C SER A 279 -10.97 -8.82 3.89
N VAL A 280 -10.93 -7.63 3.28
CA VAL A 280 -10.56 -6.35 3.94
C VAL A 280 -11.51 -5.95 5.08
N ARG A 281 -12.80 -6.31 5.02
CA ARG A 281 -13.76 -5.90 6.07
C ARG A 281 -13.65 -6.64 7.41
N HIS A 282 -12.99 -7.80 7.46
CA HIS A 282 -12.82 -8.58 8.71
C HIS A 282 -11.35 -8.78 9.12
N HIS A 283 -10.38 -8.48 8.26
CA HIS A 283 -8.97 -8.86 8.45
C HIS A 283 -8.00 -7.70 8.74
N LEU A 284 -8.44 -6.44 8.71
CA LEU A 284 -7.59 -5.29 9.10
C LEU A 284 -7.04 -5.37 10.54
N ILE A 285 -7.56 -6.30 11.33
CA ILE A 285 -7.34 -6.44 12.77
C ILE A 285 -6.67 -7.78 13.14
N ASN A 286 -6.72 -8.78 12.26
CA ASN A 286 -6.27 -10.13 12.54
C ASN A 286 -5.29 -10.63 11.47
N GLN A 287 -4.08 -11.03 11.87
CA GLN A 287 -3.22 -11.83 10.99
C GLN A 287 -3.68 -13.27 11.02
N ILE A 288 -3.98 -13.83 9.84
CA ILE A 288 -4.24 -15.26 9.67
C ILE A 288 -2.95 -15.92 9.22
N ILE A 289 -2.42 -16.82 10.05
CA ILE A 289 -1.25 -17.62 9.72
C ILE A 289 -1.74 -19.02 9.33
N LEU A 290 -1.53 -19.37 8.06
CA LEU A 290 -1.76 -20.73 7.58
C LEU A 290 -0.47 -21.52 7.76
N ALA A 291 -0.37 -22.28 8.85
CA ALA A 291 0.76 -23.16 9.08
C ALA A 291 0.50 -24.51 8.37
N ARG A 292 1.29 -24.82 7.33
CA ARG A 292 1.37 -26.20 6.82
C ARG A 292 2.37 -26.99 7.67
N PRO A 293 2.05 -28.22 8.12
CA PRO A 293 3.02 -29.09 8.76
C PRO A 293 4.25 -29.28 7.87
N LYS A 294 5.44 -29.29 8.49
CA LYS A 294 6.72 -29.38 7.78
C LYS A 294 7.08 -30.80 7.33
N GLU A 295 6.33 -31.81 7.73
CA GLU A 295 6.62 -33.23 7.46
C GLU A 295 5.57 -33.80 6.51
N TRP A 296 6.05 -34.31 5.37
CA TRP A 296 5.29 -34.80 4.23
C TRP A 296 4.97 -36.30 4.36
N ASP A 297 4.49 -36.75 5.51
CA ASP A 297 4.07 -38.14 5.68
C ASP A 297 2.58 -38.18 6.06
N ASP A 298 1.75 -38.54 5.07
CA ASP A 298 0.45 -39.20 5.17
C ASP A 298 -0.42 -38.97 6.44
N ILE A 299 -0.85 -37.74 6.67
CA ILE A 299 -1.90 -37.44 7.67
C ILE A 299 -2.98 -36.58 7.02
N GLU A 300 -4.23 -37.00 7.19
CA GLU A 300 -5.47 -36.30 6.82
C GLU A 300 -5.34 -34.77 6.92
N ASP A 301 -5.78 -34.07 5.87
CA ASP A 301 -5.80 -32.61 5.65
C ASP A 301 -6.51 -31.82 6.78
N THR A 302 -5.93 -31.80 7.97
CA THR A 302 -6.34 -30.92 9.05
C THR A 302 -5.54 -29.62 8.90
N VAL A 303 -6.04 -28.74 8.03
CA VAL A 303 -5.52 -27.38 7.89
C VAL A 303 -5.67 -26.67 9.24
N ARG A 304 -4.56 -26.49 9.97
CA ARG A 304 -4.55 -25.69 11.19
C ARG A 304 -4.54 -24.22 10.81
N VAL A 305 -5.66 -23.54 11.06
CA VAL A 305 -5.78 -22.09 10.91
C VAL A 305 -5.48 -21.44 12.26
N GLU A 306 -4.45 -20.59 12.30
CA GLU A 306 -4.16 -19.76 13.47
C GLU A 306 -4.55 -18.31 13.18
N VAL A 307 -5.34 -17.72 14.09
CA VAL A 307 -5.80 -16.33 13.99
C VAL A 307 -5.20 -15.55 15.15
N ARG A 308 -4.49 -14.47 14.83
CA ARG A 308 -3.83 -13.61 15.81
C ARG A 308 -4.41 -12.21 15.75
N SER A 309 -4.88 -11.70 16.88
CA SER A 309 -5.48 -10.37 16.99
C SER A 309 -4.49 -9.34 17.51
N TYR A 310 -4.41 -8.20 16.83
CA TYR A 310 -3.63 -7.04 17.26
C TYR A 310 -4.59 -5.96 17.74
N PHE A 311 -4.61 -5.71 19.05
CA PHE A 311 -5.51 -4.76 19.67
C PHE A 311 -4.97 -3.32 19.61
N SER A 312 -3.66 -3.13 19.42
CA SER A 312 -3.11 -1.79 19.20
C SER A 312 -3.83 -1.09 18.05
N ILE A 313 -3.90 -1.73 16.88
CA ILE A 313 -4.59 -1.21 15.70
C ILE A 313 -6.05 -0.85 16.02
N GLN A 314 -6.77 -1.73 16.74
CA GLN A 314 -8.16 -1.45 17.14
C GLN A 314 -8.28 -0.21 18.03
N HIS A 315 -7.36 -0.06 18.97
CA HIS A 315 -7.38 1.07 19.91
C HIS A 315 -7.13 2.40 19.19
N ILE A 316 -6.14 2.48 18.30
CA ILE A 316 -5.89 3.73 17.57
C ILE A 316 -6.99 4.04 16.56
N LEU A 317 -7.55 3.03 15.90
CA LEU A 317 -8.72 3.21 15.04
C LEU A 317 -9.96 3.66 15.83
N SER A 318 -10.16 3.14 17.04
CA SER A 318 -11.25 3.58 17.93
C SER A 318 -11.07 5.04 18.35
N ALA A 319 -9.86 5.45 18.71
CA ALA A 319 -9.55 6.85 19.03
C ALA A 319 -9.86 7.76 17.83
N THR A 320 -9.44 7.36 16.64
CA THR A 320 -9.67 8.08 15.38
C THR A 320 -11.17 8.20 15.08
N PHE A 321 -11.91 7.09 15.15
CA PHE A 321 -13.35 7.08 14.94
C PHE A 321 -14.08 8.01 15.92
N PHE A 322 -13.76 7.94 17.22
CA PHE A 322 -14.38 8.83 18.20
C PHE A 322 -14.02 10.30 18.00
N LEU A 323 -12.82 10.60 17.49
CA LEU A 323 -12.44 11.97 17.15
C LEU A 323 -13.28 12.52 15.99
N GLU A 324 -13.50 11.72 14.94
CA GLU A 324 -14.36 12.09 13.81
C GLU A 324 -15.80 12.35 14.30
N GLN A 325 -16.34 11.44 15.11
CA GLN A 325 -17.66 11.61 15.70
C GLN A 325 -17.75 12.85 16.61
N LEU A 326 -16.70 13.13 17.39
CA LEU A 326 -16.62 14.32 18.24
C LEU A 326 -16.61 15.60 17.41
N ARG A 327 -15.85 15.65 16.30
CA ARG A 327 -15.81 16.79 15.37
C ARG A 327 -17.19 17.12 14.82
N GLU A 328 -17.91 16.11 14.35
CA GLU A 328 -19.29 16.31 13.86
C GLU A 328 -20.24 16.72 14.99
N PHE A 329 -20.09 16.11 16.17
CA PHE A 329 -20.93 16.43 17.32
C PHE A 329 -20.72 17.87 17.81
N GLU A 330 -19.49 18.37 17.87
CA GLU A 330 -19.17 19.75 18.29
C GLU A 330 -19.78 20.82 17.38
N LYS A 331 -20.03 20.53 16.09
CA LYS A 331 -20.74 21.46 15.19
C LYS A 331 -22.17 21.75 15.64
N SER A 332 -22.78 20.82 16.39
CA SER A 332 -24.13 20.95 16.92
C SER A 332 -24.20 21.47 18.36
N LEU A 333 -23.04 21.53 19.05
CA LEU A 333 -22.95 21.97 20.44
C LEU A 333 -22.96 23.49 20.58
N SER A 334 -23.55 23.97 21.66
CA SER A 334 -23.55 25.37 22.07
C SER A 334 -23.38 25.48 23.59
N LYS A 335 -23.22 26.71 24.10
CA LYS A 335 -23.17 26.94 25.56
C LYS A 335 -24.49 26.66 26.27
N ASP A 336 -25.59 26.65 25.53
CA ASP A 336 -26.94 26.39 26.03
C ASP A 336 -27.37 24.93 25.80
N SER A 337 -26.44 24.07 25.37
CA SER A 337 -26.69 22.64 25.19
C SER A 337 -27.07 21.97 26.52
N SER A 338 -27.82 20.89 26.40
CA SER A 338 -28.29 20.09 27.52
C SER A 338 -27.15 19.35 28.24
N ASP A 339 -27.37 19.01 29.51
CA ASP A 339 -26.45 18.19 30.30
C ASP A 339 -26.11 16.86 29.60
N GLN A 340 -27.09 16.25 28.92
CA GLN A 340 -26.87 15.01 28.18
C GLN A 340 -25.89 15.19 27.01
N GLU A 341 -25.94 16.32 26.31
CA GLU A 341 -25.01 16.64 25.24
C GLU A 341 -23.59 16.85 25.79
N PHE A 342 -23.44 17.52 26.93
CA PHE A 342 -22.15 17.65 27.60
C PHE A 342 -21.59 16.31 28.10
N LEU A 343 -22.45 15.42 28.60
CA LEU A 343 -22.05 14.06 28.98
C LEU A 343 -21.58 13.26 27.77
N ASN A 344 -22.26 13.36 26.63
CA ASN A 344 -21.87 12.69 25.39
C ASN A 344 -20.53 13.23 24.87
N HIS A 345 -20.36 14.55 24.85
CA HIS A 345 -19.10 15.22 24.49
C HIS A 345 -17.93 14.68 25.31
N ARG A 346 -18.10 14.67 26.63
CA ARG A 346 -17.10 14.14 27.57
C ARG A 346 -16.84 12.65 27.35
N ALA A 347 -17.87 11.86 27.07
CA ALA A 347 -17.73 10.43 26.83
C ALA A 347 -16.84 10.14 25.60
N PHE A 348 -16.99 10.91 24.52
CA PHE A 348 -16.11 10.79 23.35
C PHE A 348 -14.65 11.06 23.72
N ILE A 349 -14.37 12.17 24.39
CA ILE A 349 -13.00 12.58 24.72
C ILE A 349 -12.33 11.59 25.68
N VAL A 350 -13.06 11.15 26.71
CA VAL A 350 -12.55 10.12 27.63
C VAL A 350 -12.25 8.82 26.87
N SER A 351 -13.12 8.41 25.95
CA SER A 351 -12.91 7.20 25.13
C SER A 351 -11.68 7.31 24.24
N ILE A 352 -11.41 8.49 23.68
CA ILE A 352 -10.19 8.76 22.90
C ILE A 352 -8.95 8.63 23.78
N ILE A 353 -8.93 9.30 24.95
CA ILE A 353 -7.78 9.26 25.88
C ILE A 353 -7.49 7.83 26.36
N MET A 354 -8.54 7.07 26.72
CA MET A 354 -8.40 5.68 27.13
C MET A 354 -7.86 4.80 26.00
N SER A 355 -8.34 5.03 24.78
CA SER A 355 -7.92 4.28 23.59
C SER A 355 -6.46 4.58 23.23
N CYS A 356 -6.02 5.83 23.30
CA CYS A 356 -4.62 6.21 23.07
C CYS A 356 -3.67 5.53 24.07
N ALA A 357 -4.00 5.57 25.37
CA ALA A 357 -3.19 4.90 26.39
C ALA A 357 -3.17 3.36 26.22
N SER A 358 -4.31 2.77 25.81
CA SER A 358 -4.42 1.34 25.54
C SER A 358 -3.64 0.93 24.29
N PHE A 359 -3.62 1.77 23.25
CA PHE A 359 -2.78 1.59 22.07
C PHE A 359 -1.31 1.51 22.44
N LEU A 360 -0.77 2.48 23.18
CA LEU A 360 0.64 2.48 23.61
C LEU A 360 1.01 1.19 24.36
N GLU A 361 0.17 0.80 25.31
CA GLU A 361 0.36 -0.42 26.11
C GLU A 361 0.27 -1.69 25.23
N ALA A 362 -0.72 -1.78 24.35
CA ALA A 362 -0.90 -2.93 23.46
C ALA A 362 0.25 -3.03 22.45
N THR A 363 0.65 -1.93 21.81
CA THR A 363 1.72 -1.89 20.81
C THR A 363 3.01 -2.47 21.36
N ILE A 364 3.46 -2.02 22.54
CA ILE A 364 4.71 -2.52 23.11
C ILE A 364 4.59 -3.99 23.55
N ASN A 365 3.43 -4.39 24.09
CA ASN A 365 3.19 -5.78 24.47
C ASN A 365 3.19 -6.71 23.24
N GLU A 366 2.60 -6.28 22.11
CA GLU A 366 2.61 -7.01 20.83
C GLU A 366 4.03 -7.19 20.30
N VAL A 367 4.87 -6.16 20.35
CA VAL A 367 6.29 -6.25 19.94
C VAL A 367 7.05 -7.32 20.73
N PHE A 368 6.85 -7.40 22.05
CA PHE A 368 7.50 -8.44 22.86
C PHE A 368 6.90 -9.83 22.62
N MET A 369 5.58 -9.92 22.44
CA MET A 369 4.88 -11.18 22.20
C MET A 369 5.30 -11.80 20.85
N ASP A 370 5.29 -11.01 19.78
CA ASP A 370 5.68 -11.47 18.44
C ASP A 370 7.12 -11.97 18.40
N ALA A 371 8.00 -11.30 19.16
CA ALA A 371 9.38 -11.77 19.33
C ALA A 371 9.47 -13.08 20.11
N ALA A 372 8.59 -13.33 21.08
CA ALA A 372 8.57 -14.54 21.90
C ALA A 372 8.10 -15.78 21.13
N GLU A 373 7.18 -15.57 20.20
CA GLU A 373 6.55 -16.62 19.39
C GLU A 373 7.18 -16.77 18.00
N ASN A 374 8.17 -15.93 17.67
CA ASN A 374 8.86 -15.91 16.37
C ASN A 374 7.88 -15.78 15.20
N VAL A 375 6.88 -14.92 15.34
CA VAL A 375 5.94 -14.66 14.26
C VAL A 375 6.66 -13.95 13.12
N ASP A 376 6.49 -14.49 11.91
CA ASP A 376 6.92 -13.81 10.70
C ASP A 376 6.07 -12.55 10.51
N GLY A 377 6.70 -11.38 10.45
CA GLY A 377 5.98 -10.11 10.38
C GLY A 377 6.90 -8.91 10.53
N VAL A 378 6.39 -7.85 11.15
CA VAL A 378 7.05 -6.53 11.27
C VAL A 378 8.43 -6.60 11.93
N LEU A 379 8.65 -7.59 12.81
CA LEU A 379 9.93 -7.78 13.49
C LEU A 379 11.00 -8.46 12.62
N ASN A 380 10.68 -8.92 11.40
CA ASN A 380 11.65 -9.61 10.54
C ASN A 380 12.84 -8.74 10.15
N ASP A 381 12.63 -7.43 10.07
CA ASP A 381 13.66 -6.44 9.82
C ASP A 381 14.60 -6.21 11.03
N LEU A 382 14.23 -6.70 12.22
CA LEU A 382 15.12 -6.70 13.38
C LEU A 382 16.13 -7.86 13.31
N PRO A 383 17.38 -7.63 13.78
CA PRO A 383 18.35 -8.69 13.96
C PRO A 383 17.77 -9.84 14.77
N LYS A 384 18.01 -11.08 14.33
CA LYS A 384 17.53 -12.30 15.01
C LYS A 384 17.98 -12.36 16.47
N THR A 385 19.16 -11.82 16.78
CA THR A 385 19.67 -11.71 18.15
C THR A 385 18.77 -10.82 19.03
N THR A 386 18.35 -9.66 18.52
CA THR A 386 17.44 -8.74 19.21
C THR A 386 16.08 -9.37 19.44
N ARG A 387 15.49 -10.01 18.41
CA ARG A 387 14.22 -10.76 18.55
C ARG A 387 14.31 -11.84 19.62
N ASN A 388 15.38 -12.64 19.60
CA ASN A 388 15.60 -13.67 20.61
C ASN A 388 15.74 -13.10 22.03
N ILE A 389 16.33 -11.90 22.18
CA ILE A 389 16.41 -11.23 23.49
C ILE A 389 15.02 -10.79 23.96
N PHE A 390 14.25 -10.10 23.11
CA PHE A 390 12.89 -9.66 23.42
C PHE A 390 12.02 -10.86 23.83
N GLY A 391 12.04 -11.92 23.03
CA GLY A 391 11.26 -13.12 23.29
C GLY A 391 11.65 -13.84 24.59
N ARG A 392 12.94 -13.87 24.94
CA ARG A 392 13.39 -14.43 26.22
C ARG A 392 12.96 -13.58 27.40
N MET A 393 13.02 -12.25 27.29
CA MET A 393 12.60 -11.34 28.35
C MET A 393 11.09 -11.43 28.58
N TRP A 394 10.30 -11.48 27.51
CA TRP A 394 8.86 -11.67 27.60
C TRP A 394 8.48 -12.96 28.33
N LYS A 395 9.15 -14.08 28.01
CA LYS A 395 8.96 -15.38 28.70
C LYS A 395 9.34 -15.34 30.18
N LYS A 396 10.19 -14.39 30.59
CA LYS A 396 10.52 -14.12 31.99
C LYS A 396 9.57 -13.12 32.66
N GLY A 397 8.50 -12.71 31.98
CA GLY A 397 7.54 -11.73 32.49
C GLY A 397 8.01 -10.28 32.39
N ILE A 398 9.07 -9.99 31.64
CA ILE A 398 9.62 -8.64 31.47
C ILE A 398 9.33 -8.15 30.05
N PRO A 399 8.64 -7.01 29.85
CA PRO A 399 8.11 -6.08 30.84
C PRO A 399 6.60 -6.28 31.09
N ARG A 400 6.13 -7.53 31.19
CA ARG A 400 4.69 -7.88 31.26
C ARG A 400 4.04 -7.53 32.61
N THR A 401 4.81 -7.45 33.69
CA THR A 401 4.29 -7.18 35.03
C THR A 401 3.82 -5.73 35.20
N ALA A 402 2.80 -5.51 36.04
CA ALA A 402 2.28 -4.18 36.38
C ALA A 402 3.29 -3.26 37.10
N SER A 403 4.48 -3.79 37.43
CA SER A 403 5.59 -3.03 37.98
C SER A 403 6.26 -2.09 36.97
N TYR A 404 6.07 -2.33 35.67
CA TYR A 404 6.63 -1.49 34.61
C TYR A 404 5.56 -0.54 34.09
N THR A 405 5.85 0.76 34.11
CA THR A 405 4.99 1.74 33.43
C THR A 405 5.08 1.55 31.93
N ILE A 406 4.09 2.07 31.18
CA ILE A 406 4.09 2.01 29.71
C ILE A 406 5.44 2.51 29.15
N ILE A 407 5.92 3.67 29.62
CA ILE A 407 7.19 4.26 29.20
C ILE A 407 8.38 3.34 29.50
N ASP A 408 8.41 2.68 30.67
CA ASP A 408 9.50 1.75 31.01
C ASP A 408 9.57 0.60 30.00
N LYS A 409 8.43 0.11 29.51
CA LYS A 409 8.41 -0.97 28.51
C LYS A 409 9.09 -0.57 27.21
N TYR A 410 8.82 0.65 26.74
CA TYR A 410 9.45 1.21 25.55
C TYR A 410 10.95 1.42 25.74
N GLN A 411 11.36 1.96 26.90
CA GLN A 411 12.78 2.13 27.23
C GLN A 411 13.50 0.78 27.26
N ILE A 412 12.94 -0.21 27.97
CA ILE A 412 13.49 -1.58 28.04
C ILE A 412 13.67 -2.16 26.64
N ALA A 413 12.70 -2.02 25.74
CA ALA A 413 12.83 -2.51 24.37
C ALA A 413 14.01 -1.84 23.62
N LEU A 414 14.18 -0.52 23.74
CA LEU A 414 15.30 0.20 23.13
C LEU A 414 16.64 -0.23 23.74
N THR A 415 16.74 -0.34 25.06
CA THR A 415 17.94 -0.83 25.76
C THR A 415 18.33 -2.22 25.28
N LEU A 416 17.36 -3.15 25.23
CA LEU A 416 17.59 -4.53 24.79
C LEU A 416 17.98 -4.63 23.31
N ALA A 417 17.57 -3.66 22.49
CA ALA A 417 17.95 -3.53 21.09
C ALA A 417 19.26 -2.77 20.87
N ASN A 418 19.96 -2.37 21.95
CA ASN A 418 21.15 -1.52 21.92
C ASN A 418 20.91 -0.23 21.10
N LYS A 419 19.75 0.40 21.31
CA LYS A 419 19.35 1.66 20.70
C LYS A 419 19.40 2.77 21.73
N LYS A 420 19.48 4.02 21.24
CA LYS A 420 19.39 5.19 22.10
C LYS A 420 17.99 5.25 22.72
N GLU A 421 17.94 5.29 24.04
CA GLU A 421 16.73 5.48 24.84
C GLU A 421 16.06 6.83 24.55
N PHE A 422 14.78 6.94 24.89
CA PHE A 422 14.09 8.23 24.84
C PHE A 422 14.66 9.16 25.90
N ASP A 423 14.91 10.42 25.52
CA ASP A 423 15.19 11.47 26.48
C ASP A 423 13.87 11.90 27.11
N LEU A 424 13.65 11.49 28.36
CA LEU A 424 12.42 11.78 29.08
C LEU A 424 12.20 13.28 29.30
N GLY A 425 13.21 14.13 29.14
CA GLY A 425 13.07 15.59 29.20
C GLY A 425 12.55 16.23 27.91
N GLN A 426 12.55 15.51 26.78
CA GLN A 426 12.07 16.04 25.51
C GLN A 426 10.55 16.07 25.41
N LEU A 427 10.05 17.02 24.61
CA LEU A 427 8.61 17.27 24.42
C LEU A 427 7.84 15.98 24.12
N LEU A 428 8.33 15.18 23.17
CA LEU A 428 7.72 13.92 22.75
C LEU A 428 7.47 12.95 23.92
N SER A 429 8.47 12.78 24.81
CA SER A 429 8.33 11.89 25.96
C SER A 429 7.47 12.51 27.05
N GLN A 430 7.60 13.82 27.27
CA GLN A 430 6.81 14.54 28.26
C GLN A 430 5.31 14.50 27.93
N ASP A 431 4.95 14.63 26.65
CA ASP A 431 3.55 14.62 26.24
C ASP A 431 2.89 13.26 26.49
N VAL A 432 3.55 12.15 26.14
CA VAL A 432 3.02 10.82 26.47
C VAL A 432 2.98 10.55 27.98
N ILE A 433 3.98 11.01 28.74
CA ILE A 433 3.95 10.92 30.20
C ILE A 433 2.74 11.67 30.77
N LEU A 434 2.43 12.86 30.24
CA LEU A 434 1.27 13.65 30.63
C LEU A 434 -0.04 12.99 30.21
N LEU A 435 -0.12 12.41 29.02
CA LEU A 435 -1.27 11.66 28.56
C LEU A 435 -1.57 10.47 29.48
N ILE A 436 -0.56 9.71 29.87
CA ILE A 436 -0.70 8.59 30.81
C ILE A 436 -1.18 9.09 32.19
N LYS A 437 -0.64 10.21 32.67
CA LYS A 437 -1.11 10.83 33.92
C LYS A 437 -2.55 11.29 33.84
N LEU A 438 -2.95 11.90 32.72
CA LEU A 438 -4.33 12.32 32.47
C LEU A 438 -5.27 11.11 32.46
N ARG A 439 -4.90 10.04 31.76
CA ARG A 439 -5.65 8.78 31.79
C ARG A 439 -5.78 8.25 33.22
N ASN A 440 -4.70 8.21 33.99
CA ASN A 440 -4.73 7.72 35.36
C ASN A 440 -5.61 8.58 36.27
N ALA A 441 -5.61 9.91 36.08
CA ALA A 441 -6.50 10.81 36.81
C ALA A 441 -7.98 10.60 36.48
N LEU A 442 -8.31 10.17 35.25
CA LEU A 442 -9.67 9.80 34.84
C LEU A 442 -10.10 8.44 35.40
N VAL A 443 -9.19 7.45 35.45
CA VAL A 443 -9.49 6.10 35.98
C VAL A 443 -9.57 6.09 37.50
N HIS A 444 -8.60 6.70 38.17
CA HIS A 444 -8.48 6.72 39.63
C HIS A 444 -9.05 8.03 40.21
N PHE A 445 -10.11 8.56 39.60
CA PHE A 445 -10.73 9.78 40.06
C PHE A 445 -11.34 9.59 41.46
N GLU A 446 -10.84 10.34 42.43
CA GLU A 446 -11.41 10.41 43.78
C GLU A 446 -12.37 11.62 43.84
N PRO A 447 -13.69 11.42 44.07
CA PRO A 447 -14.63 12.52 44.18
C PRO A 447 -14.31 13.43 45.37
N GLU A 448 -14.19 14.73 45.13
CA GLU A 448 -13.93 15.74 46.16
C GLU A 448 -15.06 16.77 46.21
N SER A 449 -15.56 17.06 47.41
CA SER A 449 -16.45 18.19 47.64
C SER A 449 -15.62 19.48 47.66
N VAL A 450 -15.65 20.25 46.58
CA VAL A 450 -15.00 21.57 46.53
C VAL A 450 -15.89 22.59 47.21
N ILE A 451 -15.68 22.82 48.51
CA ILE A 451 -16.23 23.99 49.19
C ILE A 451 -15.35 25.17 48.81
N THR A 452 -15.91 26.20 48.19
CA THR A 452 -15.22 27.37 47.63
C THR A 452 -14.40 28.21 48.63
N LYS A 453 -14.23 27.79 49.89
CA LYS A 453 -13.51 28.57 50.92
C LYS A 453 -12.50 27.87 51.83
N ASP A 454 -12.42 26.54 51.93
CA ASP A 454 -11.41 25.91 52.77
C ASP A 454 -11.05 24.52 52.22
N ILE A 455 -9.75 24.26 52.01
CA ILE A 455 -9.29 22.99 51.43
C ILE A 455 -8.16 22.41 52.29
N GLY A 456 -8.30 21.12 52.64
CA GLY A 456 -7.20 20.29 53.14
C GLY A 456 -6.13 20.06 52.06
N GLU A 457 -4.86 20.23 52.43
CA GLU A 457 -3.76 20.56 51.52
C GLU A 457 -3.38 19.46 50.49
N THR A 458 -3.45 18.18 50.83
CA THR A 458 -2.68 17.15 50.09
C THR A 458 -3.28 16.72 48.74
N ALA A 459 -4.60 16.60 48.63
CA ALA A 459 -5.25 16.18 47.37
C ALA A 459 -5.41 17.35 46.38
N LYS A 460 -5.63 18.57 46.90
CA LYS A 460 -5.57 19.85 46.16
C LYS A 460 -4.25 20.02 45.39
N ILE A 461 -3.12 19.71 46.03
CA ILE A 461 -1.78 19.88 45.46
C ILE A 461 -1.56 19.00 44.23
N LYS A 462 -2.04 17.74 44.23
CA LYS A 462 -1.83 16.82 43.11
C LYS A 462 -2.63 17.21 41.87
N ARG A 463 -3.89 17.61 42.03
CA ARG A 463 -4.74 18.08 40.92
C ARG A 463 -4.19 19.38 40.34
N GLN A 464 -3.87 20.36 41.19
CA GLN A 464 -3.24 21.61 40.75
C GLN A 464 -1.95 21.38 39.96
N LYS A 465 -1.14 20.39 40.33
CA LYS A 465 0.07 20.03 39.59
C LYS A 465 -0.23 19.48 38.20
N LEU A 466 -1.21 18.58 38.05
CA LEU A 466 -1.59 18.06 36.73
C LEU A 466 -2.21 19.16 35.85
N GLU A 467 -3.09 19.99 36.41
CA GLU A 467 -3.71 21.12 35.72
C GLU A 467 -2.65 22.12 35.21
N GLN A 468 -1.65 22.45 36.05
CA GLN A 468 -0.52 23.29 35.64
C GLN A 468 0.29 22.68 34.49
N GLN A 469 0.46 21.35 34.47
CA GLN A 469 1.22 20.68 33.42
C GLN A 469 0.48 20.58 32.08
N LEU A 470 -0.86 20.54 32.11
CA LEU A 470 -1.72 20.48 30.92
C LEU A 470 -2.07 21.87 30.38
N THR A 471 -1.99 22.90 31.22
CA THR A 471 -2.29 24.28 30.81
C THR A 471 -1.39 24.71 29.65
N GLY A 472 -2.01 25.13 28.55
CA GLY A 472 -1.31 25.59 27.35
C GLY A 472 -0.83 24.48 26.42
N LYS A 473 -1.11 23.19 26.71
CA LYS A 473 -0.78 22.08 25.80
C LYS A 473 -1.72 21.95 24.61
N PHE A 474 -2.97 22.37 24.79
CA PHE A 474 -4.02 22.30 23.78
C PHE A 474 -5.11 23.33 24.08
N GLU A 475 -5.98 23.56 23.10
CA GLU A 475 -7.14 24.42 23.25
C GLU A 475 -8.15 23.85 24.27
N ILE A 476 -8.63 24.67 25.20
CA ILE A 476 -9.58 24.25 26.24
C ILE A 476 -11.02 24.17 25.72
N ASN A 477 -11.89 23.51 26.47
CA ASN A 477 -13.29 23.31 26.10
C ASN A 477 -14.05 24.65 26.07
N MET A 478 -14.41 25.12 24.87
CA MET A 478 -15.06 26.41 24.64
C MET A 478 -16.50 26.50 25.15
N PHE A 479 -17.12 25.35 25.43
CA PHE A 479 -18.50 25.27 25.92
C PHE A 479 -18.61 25.37 27.44
N THR A 480 -17.48 25.40 28.15
CA THR A 480 -17.45 25.53 29.62
C THR A 480 -17.45 26.99 30.08
N GLY A 481 -18.10 27.25 31.21
CA GLY A 481 -18.17 28.57 31.83
C GLY A 481 -16.84 29.00 32.47
N LYS A 482 -16.69 30.30 32.74
CA LYS A 482 -15.51 30.85 33.43
C LYS A 482 -15.29 30.23 34.81
N ASP A 483 -16.37 29.89 35.51
CA ASP A 483 -16.33 29.36 36.87
C ASP A 483 -16.13 27.84 36.96
N ASN A 484 -16.14 27.12 35.83
CA ASN A 484 -15.93 25.67 35.82
C ASN A 484 -14.48 25.33 36.21
N PRO A 485 -14.24 24.22 36.93
CA PRO A 485 -12.89 23.76 37.24
C PRO A 485 -12.12 23.42 35.96
N TYR A 486 -10.78 23.49 36.02
CA TYR A 486 -9.98 23.15 34.84
C TYR A 486 -10.11 21.67 34.50
N PHE A 487 -9.78 20.79 35.44
CA PHE A 487 -10.07 19.36 35.29
C PHE A 487 -11.39 19.05 35.98
N PRO A 488 -12.25 18.16 35.45
CA PRO A 488 -12.19 17.61 34.09
C PRO A 488 -12.76 18.58 33.03
N ASP A 489 -13.52 19.60 33.41
CA ASP A 489 -14.41 20.30 32.48
C ASP A 489 -13.68 21.06 31.36
N LYS A 490 -12.83 22.03 31.69
CA LYS A 490 -12.11 22.83 30.67
C LYS A 490 -11.04 22.00 29.93
N CYS A 491 -10.46 21.02 30.61
CA CYS A 491 -9.40 20.16 30.10
C CYS A 491 -9.90 19.19 29.04
N LEU A 492 -11.10 18.63 29.21
CA LEU A 492 -11.66 17.67 28.26
C LEU A 492 -12.30 18.43 27.09
N SER A 493 -11.49 18.71 26.08
CA SER A 493 -11.84 19.38 24.83
C SER A 493 -11.47 18.55 23.60
N ILE A 494 -11.94 18.96 22.41
CA ILE A 494 -11.41 18.45 21.15
C ILE A 494 -9.90 18.69 20.99
N GLY A 495 -9.39 19.81 21.50
CA GLY A 495 -7.96 20.10 21.51
C GLY A 495 -7.17 19.03 22.30
N CYS A 496 -7.69 18.64 23.47
CA CYS A 496 -7.12 17.55 24.26
C CYS A 496 -7.17 16.20 23.51
N ALA A 497 -8.24 15.94 22.77
CA ALA A 497 -8.39 14.70 22.00
C ALA A 497 -7.40 14.62 20.83
N ASN A 498 -7.25 15.69 20.03
CA ASN A 498 -6.25 15.78 18.96
C ASN A 498 -4.83 15.59 19.54
N TRP A 499 -4.49 16.36 20.59
CA TRP A 499 -3.19 16.27 21.26
C TRP A 499 -2.88 14.85 21.75
N ALA A 500 -3.85 14.14 22.32
CA ALA A 500 -3.66 12.77 22.79
C ALA A 500 -3.32 11.80 21.66
N ILE A 501 -3.98 11.91 20.51
CA ILE A 501 -3.72 11.09 19.32
C ILE A 501 -2.33 11.42 18.74
N ASP A 502 -2.03 12.71 18.56
CA ASP A 502 -0.75 13.16 18.01
C ASP A 502 0.43 12.73 18.88
N ALA A 503 0.37 13.01 20.18
CA ALA A 503 1.43 12.63 21.12
C ALA A 503 1.69 11.12 21.13
N THR A 504 0.61 10.34 20.98
CA THR A 504 0.67 8.88 20.95
C THR A 504 1.33 8.38 19.67
N LEU A 505 0.89 8.85 18.50
CA LEU A 505 1.41 8.44 17.20
C LEU A 505 2.87 8.86 17.01
N ASP A 506 3.19 10.11 17.33
CA ASP A 506 4.54 10.65 17.18
C ASP A 506 5.54 9.87 18.05
N PHE A 507 5.12 9.48 19.27
CA PHE A 507 5.97 8.70 20.17
C PHE A 507 6.18 7.27 19.66
N THR A 508 5.13 6.61 19.17
CA THR A 508 5.25 5.25 18.62
C THR A 508 6.01 5.23 17.30
N ASP A 509 5.82 6.23 16.44
CA ASP A 509 6.56 6.37 15.19
C ASP A 509 8.06 6.56 15.46
N GLU A 510 8.43 7.45 16.40
CA GLU A 510 9.83 7.62 16.82
C GLU A 510 10.40 6.33 17.42
N PHE A 511 9.62 5.58 18.22
CA PHE A 511 10.06 4.29 18.76
C PHE A 511 10.41 3.29 17.65
N PHE A 512 9.51 3.09 16.70
CA PHE A 512 9.73 2.17 15.58
C PHE A 512 10.88 2.65 14.68
N MET A 513 11.01 3.97 14.46
CA MET A 513 12.15 4.55 13.76
C MET A 513 13.48 4.27 14.48
N LYS A 514 13.55 4.44 15.81
CA LYS A 514 14.76 4.12 16.61
C LYS A 514 15.12 2.64 16.52
N LEU A 515 14.11 1.76 16.55
CA LEU A 515 14.30 0.32 16.33
C LEU A 515 14.78 0.01 14.90
N GLY A 516 14.38 0.83 13.93
CA GLY A 516 14.70 0.68 12.52
C GLY A 516 13.78 -0.29 11.80
N ILE A 517 12.51 -0.34 12.21
CA ILE A 517 11.44 -1.14 11.62
C ILE A 517 10.19 -0.27 11.44
N PHE A 518 9.19 -0.78 10.71
CA PHE A 518 7.93 -0.08 10.52
C PHE A 518 6.98 -0.28 11.71
N PRO A 519 6.06 0.67 11.97
CA PRO A 519 5.00 0.45 12.93
C PRO A 519 4.03 -0.63 12.49
N THR A 520 3.47 -1.39 13.43
CA THR A 520 2.47 -2.43 13.16
C THR A 520 1.16 -1.87 12.58
N TYR A 521 0.85 -0.61 12.88
CA TYR A 521 -0.33 0.11 12.37
C TYR A 521 -0.06 0.87 11.06
N GLN A 522 1.12 0.72 10.43
CA GLN A 522 1.46 1.46 9.22
C GLN A 522 0.41 1.27 8.10
N GLY A 523 -0.14 0.06 7.96
CA GLY A 523 -1.14 -0.26 6.93
C GLY A 523 -2.47 0.47 7.10
N VAL A 524 -2.76 1.03 8.27
CA VAL A 524 -3.97 1.82 8.54
C VAL A 524 -3.68 3.30 8.80
N LYS A 525 -2.41 3.72 8.68
CA LYS A 525 -2.00 5.08 8.98
C LYS A 525 -2.73 6.12 8.12
N TYR A 526 -3.03 5.78 6.86
CA TYR A 526 -3.81 6.64 5.97
C TYR A 526 -5.23 6.95 6.50
N LEU A 527 -5.87 6.02 7.21
CA LEU A 527 -7.19 6.26 7.83
C LEU A 527 -7.06 7.21 9.02
N ILE A 528 -5.96 7.10 9.76
CA ILE A 528 -5.67 7.94 10.91
C ILE A 528 -5.38 9.37 10.45
N ASP A 529 -4.52 9.53 9.44
CA ASP A 529 -4.11 10.83 8.92
C ASP A 529 -5.24 11.56 8.16
N GLN A 530 -6.29 10.88 7.69
CA GLN A 530 -7.48 11.53 7.12
C GLN A 530 -8.33 12.27 8.16
N VAL A 531 -8.29 11.81 9.41
CA VAL A 531 -9.08 12.37 10.51
C VAL A 531 -8.26 13.35 11.34
N ARG A 532 -6.93 13.32 11.27
CA ARG A 532 -6.08 14.36 11.85
C ARG A 532 -6.27 15.65 11.06
#